data_AF-A0A851GBQ6-F1
#
_entry.id   AF-A0A851GBQ6-F1
#
_cell.length_a   1.000
_cell.length_b   1.000
_cell.length_c   1.000
_cell.angle_alpha   90.00
_cell.angle_beta   90.00
_cell.angle_gamma   90.00
#
_symmetry.space_group_name_H-M   'P 1'
#
loop_
_entity.id
_entity.type
_entity.pdbx_description
1 polymer ?
#
loop_
_entity_poly.entity_id
_entity_poly.type
_entity_poly.pdbx_seq_one_letter_code
_entity_poly.pdbx_strand_id
1 'polypeptide(L)'
;MICIVGNRPVLQVGRQQVTGYDTSWLRQAIVRGAEAAEREDFPFVDDLMEGILHYLEHKCSLRVLTVEDLHARVRRMLERIGCEAIAQTLPLLAPPVTISLERAAREAGNGFELAFFNNIHDEIEDLKTHGVEELRFTGTRDCVKLLKGAEKWNRPCERLHQEIINFLTTHGHSTLPNPKEIRLNLIDG
;
A
#
# COMPACT_ATOMS: atom_id res chain seq x y z
N MET A 1 -21.83 12.29 8.39
CA MET A 1 -20.65 12.91 7.78
C MET A 1 -20.39 12.16 6.49
N ILE A 2 -20.67 12.77 5.34
CA ILE A 2 -20.67 12.09 4.04
C ILE A 2 -19.35 12.48 3.38
N CYS A 3 -18.36 11.58 3.41
CA CYS A 3 -17.11 11.83 2.70
C CYS A 3 -17.41 11.80 1.20
N ILE A 4 -17.27 12.95 0.53
CA ILE A 4 -17.27 13.01 -0.94
C ILE A 4 -16.05 12.18 -1.37
N VAL A 5 -16.30 10.97 -1.87
CA VAL A 5 -15.29 10.16 -2.54
C VAL A 5 -14.82 11.01 -3.72
N GLY A 6 -13.62 11.57 -3.60
CA GLY A 6 -13.03 12.42 -4.63
C GLY A 6 -13.01 11.69 -5.96
N ASN A 7 -13.17 12.44 -7.05
CA ASN A 7 -13.26 11.95 -8.45
C ASN A 7 -11.94 11.32 -8.97
N ARG A 8 -11.09 10.81 -8.08
CA ARG A 8 -9.79 10.22 -8.38
C ARG A 8 -9.97 8.77 -8.81
N PRO A 9 -9.13 8.27 -9.73
CA PRO A 9 -9.16 6.87 -10.12
C PRO A 9 -8.87 5.97 -8.92
N VAL A 10 -9.39 4.76 -8.96
CA VAL A 10 -8.93 3.67 -8.08
C VAL A 10 -7.50 3.34 -8.47
N LEU A 11 -6.59 3.26 -7.50
CA LEU A 11 -5.22 2.81 -7.77
C LEU A 11 -5.13 1.30 -7.66
N GLN A 12 -4.62 0.66 -8.70
CA GLN A 12 -4.27 -0.75 -8.70
C GLN A 12 -2.81 -0.90 -8.28
N VAL A 13 -2.57 -1.63 -7.19
CA VAL A 13 -1.24 -1.91 -6.63
C VAL A 13 -1.13 -3.42 -6.49
N GLY A 14 -0.37 -4.06 -7.38
CA GLY A 14 -0.42 -5.51 -7.54
C GLY A 14 -1.84 -6.01 -7.74
N ARG A 15 -2.29 -6.92 -6.87
CA ARG A 15 -3.68 -7.42 -6.86
C ARG A 15 -4.67 -6.54 -6.10
N GLN A 16 -4.21 -5.55 -5.36
CA GLN A 16 -5.04 -4.70 -4.49
C GLN A 16 -5.55 -3.45 -5.19
N GLN A 17 -6.75 -3.03 -4.78
CA GLN A 17 -7.35 -1.77 -5.21
C GLN A 17 -7.42 -0.81 -4.04
N VAL A 18 -6.80 0.36 -4.20
CA VAL A 18 -6.75 1.41 -3.19
C VAL A 18 -7.62 2.58 -3.63
N THR A 19 -8.56 2.94 -2.75
CA THR A 19 -9.50 4.05 -2.97
C THR A 19 -9.38 5.08 -1.85
N GLY A 20 -9.62 6.35 -2.14
CA GLY A 20 -9.61 7.39 -1.11
C GLY A 20 -8.24 7.60 -0.46
N TYR A 21 -7.16 7.28 -1.19
CA TYR A 21 -5.79 7.47 -0.74
C TYR A 21 -5.45 8.96 -0.57
N ASP A 22 -4.62 9.26 0.42
CA ASP A 22 -3.94 10.56 0.50
C ASP A 22 -2.83 10.65 -0.56
N THR A 23 -2.22 11.82 -0.69
CA THR A 23 -1.24 12.11 -1.76
C THR A 23 0.14 12.42 -1.21
N SER A 24 0.37 12.16 0.08
CA SER A 24 1.64 12.42 0.75
C SER A 24 2.74 11.49 0.22
N TRP A 25 2.41 10.22 -0.05
CA TRP A 25 3.31 9.25 -0.66
C TRP A 25 3.82 9.72 -2.04
N LEU A 26 2.97 10.32 -2.88
CA LEU A 26 3.39 10.77 -4.21
C LEU A 26 4.31 12.00 -4.12
N ARG A 27 4.01 12.92 -3.20
CA ARG A 27 4.91 14.03 -2.87
C ARG A 27 6.26 13.50 -2.41
N GLN A 28 6.26 12.52 -1.52
CA GLN A 28 7.48 11.90 -1.01
C GLN A 28 8.28 11.22 -2.13
N ALA A 29 7.61 10.57 -3.09
CA ALA A 29 8.28 9.99 -4.26
C ALA A 29 9.01 11.06 -5.08
N ILE A 30 8.36 12.20 -5.33
CA ILE A 30 8.96 13.32 -6.06
C ILE A 30 10.14 13.92 -5.31
N VAL A 31 10.00 14.14 -3.99
CA VAL A 31 11.08 14.68 -3.14
C VAL A 31 12.28 13.73 -3.14
N ARG A 32 12.07 12.42 -2.91
CA ARG A 32 13.14 11.42 -2.97
C ARG A 32 13.80 11.35 -4.34
N GLY A 33 13.03 11.49 -5.42
CA GLY A 33 13.56 11.59 -6.78
C GLY A 33 14.43 12.83 -6.97
N ALA A 34 14.03 13.97 -6.41
CA ALA A 34 14.80 15.21 -6.47
C ALA A 34 16.10 15.12 -5.66
N GLU A 35 16.05 14.57 -4.45
CA GLU A 35 17.23 14.27 -3.62
C GLU A 35 18.22 13.35 -4.37
N ALA A 36 17.72 12.24 -4.94
CA ALA A 36 18.54 11.30 -5.71
C ALA A 36 19.12 11.91 -7.01
N ALA A 37 18.54 13.00 -7.51
CA ALA A 37 19.04 13.76 -8.64
C ALA A 37 20.00 14.91 -8.23
N GLU A 38 20.38 15.00 -6.96
CA GLU A 38 21.18 16.10 -6.38
C GLU A 38 20.52 17.48 -6.60
N ARG A 39 19.18 17.51 -6.56
CA ARG A 39 18.34 18.70 -6.74
C ARG A 39 17.49 18.95 -5.49
N GLU A 40 18.16 19.12 -4.35
CA GLU A 40 17.50 19.32 -3.05
C GLU A 40 16.60 20.58 -3.02
N ASP A 41 16.96 21.62 -3.77
CA ASP A 41 16.17 22.85 -3.93
C ASP A 41 15.22 22.77 -5.15
N PHE A 42 14.38 21.74 -5.28
CA PHE A 42 13.36 21.71 -6.32
C PHE A 42 12.12 22.53 -5.89
N PRO A 43 11.94 23.79 -6.34
CA PRO A 43 10.93 24.68 -5.77
C PRO A 43 9.51 24.37 -6.28
N PHE A 44 9.39 23.51 -7.30
CA PHE A 44 8.14 23.26 -8.03
C PHE A 44 7.40 22.01 -7.56
N VAL A 45 7.77 21.41 -6.41
CA VAL A 45 7.08 20.21 -5.89
C VAL A 45 5.59 20.48 -5.70
N ASP A 46 5.23 21.64 -5.15
CA ASP A 46 3.84 22.01 -4.90
C ASP A 46 3.06 22.19 -6.21
N ASP A 47 3.59 22.99 -7.16
CA ASP A 47 2.97 23.21 -8.46
C ASP A 47 2.80 21.90 -9.25
N LEU A 48 3.81 21.02 -9.20
CA LEU A 48 3.77 19.70 -9.83
C LEU A 48 2.69 18.82 -9.20
N MET A 49 2.61 18.79 -7.86
CA MET A 49 1.59 18.05 -7.14
C MET A 49 0.19 18.55 -7.50
N GLU A 50 -0.04 19.87 -7.51
CA GLU A 50 -1.31 20.44 -7.94
C GLU A 50 -1.68 20.03 -9.37
N GLY A 51 -0.71 20.07 -10.29
CA GLY A 51 -0.91 19.63 -11.67
C GLY A 51 -1.29 18.15 -11.79
N ILE A 52 -0.64 17.27 -11.03
CA ILE A 52 -0.95 15.84 -11.00
C ILE A 52 -2.33 15.59 -10.38
N LEU A 53 -2.65 16.24 -9.26
CA LEU A 53 -3.96 16.11 -8.61
C LEU A 53 -5.08 16.60 -9.52
N HIS A 54 -4.89 17.75 -10.16
CA HIS A 54 -5.83 18.28 -11.13
C HIS A 54 -6.05 17.30 -12.29
N TYR A 55 -4.99 16.69 -12.81
CA TYR A 55 -5.10 15.65 -13.83
C TYR A 55 -5.90 14.45 -13.32
N LEU A 56 -5.59 13.91 -12.14
CA LEU A 56 -6.25 12.74 -11.57
C LEU A 56 -7.75 12.98 -11.33
N GLU A 57 -8.13 14.19 -10.91
CA GLU A 57 -9.51 14.53 -10.55
C GLU A 57 -10.36 14.98 -11.73
N HIS A 58 -9.78 15.62 -12.75
CA HIS A 58 -10.56 16.28 -13.80
C HIS A 58 -10.29 15.75 -15.21
N LYS A 59 -9.13 15.13 -15.44
CA LYS A 59 -8.69 14.73 -16.80
C LYS A 59 -8.44 13.24 -16.97
N CYS A 60 -8.25 12.50 -15.88
CA CYS A 60 -8.05 11.06 -15.93
C CYS A 60 -9.39 10.38 -16.27
N SER A 61 -9.48 9.82 -17.47
CA SER A 61 -10.67 9.08 -17.92
C SER A 61 -10.72 7.64 -17.39
N LEU A 62 -9.61 7.17 -16.80
CA LEU A 62 -9.50 5.81 -16.28
C LEU A 62 -10.19 5.70 -14.93
N ARG A 63 -11.03 4.67 -14.77
CA ARG A 63 -11.62 4.33 -13.46
C ARG A 63 -10.63 3.63 -12.54
N VAL A 64 -9.75 2.83 -13.13
CA VAL A 64 -8.68 2.09 -12.46
C VAL A 64 -7.36 2.44 -13.15
N LEU A 65 -6.37 2.84 -12.38
CA LEU A 65 -5.04 3.24 -12.85
C LEU A 65 -4.00 2.47 -12.05
N THR A 66 -3.05 1.80 -12.71
CA THR A 66 -1.96 1.14 -11.98
C THR A 66 -0.98 2.15 -11.41
N VAL A 67 -0.33 1.81 -10.30
CA VAL A 67 0.69 2.69 -9.70
C VAL A 67 1.86 2.92 -10.67
N GLU A 68 2.22 1.93 -11.47
CA GLU A 68 3.25 2.03 -12.51
C GLU A 68 2.84 3.01 -13.61
N ASP A 69 1.60 2.91 -14.10
CA ASP A 69 1.09 3.81 -15.13
C ASP A 69 1.02 5.25 -14.64
N LEU A 70 0.67 5.45 -13.36
CA LEU A 70 0.71 6.76 -12.73
C LEU A 70 2.15 7.30 -12.73
N HIS A 71 3.14 6.52 -12.26
CA HIS A 71 4.53 6.96 -12.27
C HIS A 71 5.04 7.21 -13.69
N ALA A 72 4.70 6.37 -14.67
CA ALA A 72 5.08 6.58 -16.06
C ALA A 72 4.48 7.88 -16.64
N ARG A 73 3.28 8.29 -16.19
CA ARG A 73 2.70 9.60 -16.56
C ARG A 73 3.41 10.75 -15.86
N VAL A 74 3.75 10.61 -14.58
CA VAL A 74 4.51 11.62 -13.82
C VAL A 74 5.92 11.80 -14.40
N ARG A 75 6.63 10.73 -14.75
CA ARG A 75 7.94 10.79 -15.41
C ARG A 75 7.88 11.54 -16.73
N ARG A 76 6.92 11.22 -17.60
CA ARG A 76 6.70 11.96 -18.86
C ARG A 76 6.36 13.43 -18.65
N MET A 77 5.63 13.75 -17.58
CA MET A 77 5.35 15.14 -17.22
C MET A 77 6.63 15.87 -16.81
N LEU A 78 7.44 15.26 -15.94
CA LEU A 78 8.74 15.76 -15.50
C LEU A 78 9.69 15.99 -16.68
N GLU A 79 9.81 15.04 -17.60
CA GLU A 79 10.60 15.18 -18.84
C GLU A 79 10.14 16.39 -19.67
N ARG A 80 8.83 16.55 -19.87
CA ARG A 80 8.26 17.65 -20.65
C ARG A 80 8.51 19.04 -20.06
N ILE A 81 8.66 19.14 -18.75
CA ILE A 81 8.97 20.40 -18.05
C ILE A 81 10.47 20.59 -17.82
N GLY A 82 11.33 19.76 -18.43
CA GLY A 82 12.79 19.85 -18.35
C GLY A 82 13.41 19.28 -17.08
N CYS A 83 12.65 18.50 -16.31
CA CYS A 83 13.08 17.84 -15.08
C CYS A 83 13.49 16.37 -15.33
N GLU A 84 14.28 16.13 -16.38
CA GLU A 84 14.65 14.77 -16.83
C GLU A 84 15.43 13.98 -15.77
N ALA A 85 16.34 14.63 -15.04
CA ALA A 85 17.11 13.98 -13.98
C ALA A 85 16.18 13.40 -12.90
N ILE A 86 15.19 14.18 -12.45
CA ILE A 86 14.19 13.74 -11.46
C ILE A 86 13.31 12.63 -12.04
N ALA A 87 12.96 12.70 -13.32
CA ALA A 87 12.17 11.65 -13.98
C ALA A 87 12.88 10.29 -13.99
N GLN A 88 14.21 10.29 -14.17
CA GLN A 88 15.04 9.07 -14.19
C GLN A 88 15.24 8.48 -12.79
N THR A 89 15.36 9.32 -11.77
CA THR A 89 15.58 8.91 -10.38
C THR A 89 14.31 8.73 -9.58
N LEU A 90 13.12 9.01 -10.15
CA LEU A 90 11.84 8.91 -9.45
C LEU A 90 11.58 7.47 -8.96
N PRO A 91 11.58 7.20 -7.65
CA PRO A 91 11.29 5.88 -7.13
C PRO A 91 9.84 5.49 -7.39
N LEU A 92 9.58 4.18 -7.54
CA LEU A 92 8.23 3.65 -7.52
C LEU A 92 7.77 3.57 -6.07
N LEU A 93 6.78 4.39 -5.69
CA LEU A 93 6.21 4.39 -4.35
C LEU A 93 4.69 4.28 -4.44
N ALA A 94 4.08 3.40 -3.67
CA ALA A 94 2.65 3.20 -3.66
C ALA A 94 2.01 3.79 -2.39
N PRO A 95 0.71 4.15 -2.44
CA PRO A 95 -0.03 4.47 -1.22
C PRO A 95 -0.05 3.28 -0.25
N PRO A 96 -0.25 3.54 1.06
CA PRO A 96 -0.44 2.46 2.02
C PRO A 96 -1.59 1.51 1.61
N VAL A 97 -1.33 0.21 1.64
CA VAL A 97 -2.29 -0.81 1.21
C VAL A 97 -2.90 -1.50 2.42
N THR A 98 -4.22 -1.69 2.40
CA THR A 98 -4.93 -2.43 3.45
C THR A 98 -5.28 -3.85 2.98
N ILE A 99 -4.79 -4.84 3.71
CA ILE A 99 -5.07 -6.26 3.49
C ILE A 99 -6.07 -6.73 4.55
N SER A 100 -7.14 -7.41 4.11
CA SER A 100 -8.06 -8.10 5.01
C SER A 100 -7.59 -9.53 5.23
N LEU A 101 -7.13 -9.82 6.46
CA LEU A 101 -6.72 -11.17 6.83
C LEU A 101 -7.90 -12.13 6.84
N GLU A 102 -9.10 -11.63 7.14
CA GLU A 102 -10.33 -12.43 7.06
C GLU A 102 -10.59 -12.88 5.62
N ARG A 103 -10.44 -11.97 4.65
CA ARG A 103 -10.59 -12.30 3.22
C ARG A 103 -9.52 -13.31 2.79
N ALA A 104 -8.26 -13.08 3.16
CA ALA A 104 -7.17 -14.01 2.85
C ALA A 104 -7.40 -15.40 3.46
N ALA A 105 -7.94 -15.49 4.69
CA ALA A 105 -8.29 -16.76 5.32
C ALA A 105 -9.43 -17.49 4.58
N ARG A 106 -10.42 -16.75 4.05
CA ARG A 106 -11.47 -17.33 3.20
C ARG A 106 -10.91 -17.86 1.88
N GLU A 107 -10.00 -17.11 1.26
CA GLU A 107 -9.36 -17.48 -0.01
C GLU A 107 -8.43 -18.69 0.13
N ALA A 108 -7.80 -18.89 1.30
CA ALA A 108 -7.01 -20.08 1.60
C ALA A 108 -7.83 -21.38 1.62
N GLY A 109 -9.16 -21.29 1.82
CA GLY A 109 -10.10 -22.41 1.73
C GLY A 109 -9.66 -23.63 2.54
N ASN A 110 -9.57 -24.79 1.88
CA ASN A 110 -9.17 -26.07 2.50
C ASN A 110 -7.67 -26.18 2.82
N GLY A 111 -6.86 -25.18 2.43
CA GLY A 111 -5.43 -25.15 2.73
C GLY A 111 -5.12 -24.74 4.18
N PHE A 112 -6.14 -24.34 4.95
CA PHE A 112 -6.08 -23.96 6.36
C PHE A 112 -4.93 -22.97 6.64
N GLU A 113 -4.23 -23.12 7.77
CA GLU A 113 -3.23 -22.16 8.25
C GLU A 113 -2.01 -22.04 7.32
N LEU A 114 -1.52 -23.14 6.75
CA LEU A 114 -0.32 -23.11 5.91
C LEU A 114 -0.55 -22.34 4.60
N ALA A 115 -1.66 -22.62 3.90
CA ALA A 115 -1.99 -21.88 2.68
C ALA A 115 -2.26 -20.40 2.99
N PHE A 116 -2.88 -20.10 4.13
CA PHE A 116 -3.05 -18.71 4.58
C PHE A 116 -1.71 -17.99 4.74
N PHE A 117 -0.75 -18.58 5.46
CA PHE A 117 0.56 -17.95 5.65
C PHE A 117 1.32 -17.76 4.33
N ASN A 118 1.29 -18.75 3.45
CA ASN A 118 1.93 -18.63 2.13
C ASN A 118 1.27 -17.56 1.26
N ASN A 119 -0.06 -17.49 1.22
CA ASN A 119 -0.76 -16.48 0.45
C ASN A 119 -0.44 -15.06 0.95
N ILE A 120 -0.40 -14.85 2.27
CA ILE A 120 -0.03 -13.56 2.85
C ILE A 120 1.45 -13.24 2.56
N HIS A 121 2.34 -14.23 2.65
CA HIS A 121 3.75 -14.06 2.30
C HIS A 121 3.88 -13.57 0.84
N ASP A 122 3.29 -14.30 -0.10
CA ASP A 122 3.34 -13.99 -1.52
C ASP A 122 2.70 -12.63 -1.81
N GLU A 123 1.60 -12.28 -1.13
CA GLU A 123 0.95 -10.97 -1.26
C GLU A 123 1.82 -9.81 -0.74
N ILE A 124 2.52 -10.00 0.39
CA ILE A 124 3.45 -9.00 0.92
C ILE A 124 4.62 -8.79 -0.05
N GLU A 125 5.22 -9.88 -0.56
CA GLU A 125 6.35 -9.80 -1.49
C GLU A 125 5.93 -9.19 -2.84
N ASP A 126 4.76 -9.53 -3.37
CA ASP A 126 4.17 -8.88 -4.55
C ASP A 126 4.04 -7.36 -4.35
N LEU A 127 3.43 -6.94 -3.23
CA LEU A 127 3.22 -5.52 -2.93
C LEU A 127 4.53 -4.74 -2.74
N LYS A 128 5.59 -5.36 -2.21
CA LYS A 128 6.93 -4.78 -2.17
C LYS A 128 7.45 -4.44 -3.57
N THR A 129 7.27 -5.35 -4.54
CA THR A 129 7.68 -5.09 -5.93
C THR A 129 6.92 -3.93 -6.58
N HIS A 130 5.71 -3.64 -6.09
CA HIS A 130 4.88 -2.52 -6.51
C HIS A 130 5.15 -1.21 -5.75
N GLY A 131 6.23 -1.15 -4.95
CA GLY A 131 6.64 0.06 -4.24
C GLY A 131 5.84 0.35 -2.97
N VAL A 132 5.16 -0.64 -2.40
CA VAL A 132 4.46 -0.46 -1.12
C VAL A 132 5.46 -0.49 0.02
N GLU A 133 5.50 0.59 0.79
CA GLU A 133 6.34 0.70 1.99
C GLU A 133 5.53 0.54 3.29
N GLU A 134 4.22 0.81 3.25
CA GLU A 134 3.32 0.67 4.41
C GLU A 134 2.17 -0.28 4.10
N LEU A 135 2.05 -1.34 4.91
CA LEU A 135 0.91 -2.26 4.90
C LEU A 135 0.06 -2.13 6.14
N ARG A 136 -1.25 -2.24 5.98
CA ARG A 136 -2.23 -2.26 7.07
C ARG A 136 -2.99 -3.57 7.02
N PHE A 137 -3.11 -4.24 8.16
CA PHE A 137 -3.87 -5.47 8.27
C PHE A 137 -5.11 -5.27 9.13
N THR A 138 -6.22 -5.80 8.64
CA THR A 138 -7.53 -5.75 9.32
C THR A 138 -8.11 -7.16 9.45
N GLY A 139 -9.10 -7.32 10.32
CA GLY A 139 -9.83 -8.59 10.46
C GLY A 139 -9.03 -9.71 11.12
N THR A 140 -8.02 -9.37 11.94
CA THR A 140 -7.14 -10.35 12.61
C THR A 140 -7.92 -11.36 13.45
N ARG A 141 -8.91 -10.91 14.23
CA ARG A 141 -9.71 -11.81 15.09
C ARG A 141 -10.64 -12.72 14.29
N ASP A 142 -11.30 -12.18 13.27
CA ASP A 142 -12.24 -12.95 12.45
C ASP A 142 -11.50 -13.98 11.59
N CYS A 143 -10.31 -13.61 11.07
CA CYS A 143 -9.37 -14.53 10.44
C CYS A 143 -9.04 -15.73 11.36
N VAL A 144 -8.61 -15.48 12.60
CA VAL A 144 -8.26 -16.54 13.56
C VAL A 144 -9.44 -17.47 13.85
N LYS A 145 -10.63 -16.90 14.05
CA LYS A 145 -11.85 -17.68 14.29
C LYS A 145 -12.19 -18.55 13.08
N LEU A 146 -12.02 -18.03 11.87
CA LEU A 146 -12.26 -18.74 10.63
C LEU A 146 -11.28 -19.90 10.45
N LEU A 147 -9.97 -19.63 10.61
CA LEU A 147 -8.93 -20.66 10.49
C LEU A 147 -9.08 -21.78 11.53
N LYS A 148 -9.50 -21.46 12.75
CA LYS A 148 -9.76 -22.45 13.81
C LYS A 148 -11.15 -23.08 13.78
N GLY A 149 -12.06 -22.61 12.92
CA GLY A 149 -13.47 -23.04 12.94
C GLY A 149 -14.18 -22.79 14.27
N ALA A 150 -13.79 -21.73 15.00
CA ALA A 150 -14.24 -21.48 16.37
C ALA A 150 -15.33 -20.39 16.43
N GLU A 151 -16.48 -20.72 17.02
CA GLU A 151 -17.56 -19.74 17.23
C GLU A 151 -17.24 -18.71 18.31
N LYS A 152 -16.51 -19.12 19.36
CA LYS A 152 -16.10 -18.30 20.50
C LYS A 152 -14.58 -18.26 20.61
N TRP A 153 -14.06 -17.12 21.04
CA TRP A 153 -12.62 -16.95 21.29
C TRP A 153 -12.17 -17.86 22.44
N ASN A 154 -11.12 -18.64 22.22
CA ASN A 154 -10.57 -19.60 23.17
C ASN A 154 -9.03 -19.54 23.19
N ARG A 155 -8.39 -20.31 24.09
CA ARG A 155 -6.91 -20.35 24.18
C ARG A 155 -6.23 -20.73 22.85
N PRO A 156 -6.72 -21.71 22.08
CA PRO A 156 -6.21 -21.97 20.73
C PRO A 156 -6.29 -20.78 19.77
N CYS A 157 -7.35 -19.96 19.84
CA CYS A 157 -7.45 -18.72 19.05
C CYS A 157 -6.36 -17.73 19.46
N GLU A 158 -6.15 -17.55 20.77
CA GLU A 158 -5.10 -16.65 21.26
C GLU A 158 -3.72 -17.07 20.74
N ARG A 159 -3.41 -18.37 20.76
CA ARG A 159 -2.13 -18.88 20.27
C ARG A 159 -1.93 -18.58 18.78
N LEU A 160 -2.92 -18.87 17.94
CA LEU A 160 -2.83 -18.59 16.50
C LEU A 160 -2.78 -17.09 16.22
N HIS A 161 -3.48 -16.28 17.00
CA HIS A 161 -3.41 -14.82 16.86
C HIS A 161 -1.98 -14.31 17.08
N GLN A 162 -1.29 -14.82 18.11
CA GLN A 162 0.11 -14.50 18.36
C GLN A 162 1.03 -15.02 17.24
N GLU A 163 0.79 -16.22 16.72
CA GLU A 163 1.54 -16.76 15.57
C GLU A 163 1.39 -15.85 14.33
N ILE A 164 0.18 -15.36 14.03
CA ILE A 164 -0.06 -14.41 12.94
C ILE A 164 0.68 -13.09 13.17
N ILE A 165 0.64 -12.54 14.37
CA ILE A 165 1.35 -11.28 14.69
C ILE A 165 2.86 -11.48 14.55
N ASN A 166 3.41 -12.57 15.07
CA ASN A 166 4.83 -12.88 14.97
C ASN A 166 5.26 -13.06 13.52
N PHE A 167 4.45 -13.77 12.72
CA PHE A 167 4.67 -13.93 11.29
C PHE A 167 4.70 -12.57 10.57
N LEU A 168 3.69 -11.72 10.79
CA LEU A 168 3.63 -10.39 10.19
C LEU A 168 4.81 -9.51 10.60
N THR A 169 5.23 -9.58 11.86
CA THR A 169 6.39 -8.82 12.36
C THR A 169 7.71 -9.33 11.79
N THR A 170 7.75 -10.55 11.24
CA THR A 170 8.94 -11.05 10.50
C THR A 170 9.10 -10.33 9.16
N HIS A 171 8.01 -9.78 8.60
CA HIS A 171 8.00 -9.09 7.31
C HIS A 171 8.20 -7.57 7.38
N GLY A 172 8.16 -6.98 8.58
CA GLY A 172 8.35 -5.53 8.77
C GLY A 172 8.12 -5.09 10.22
N HIS A 173 8.36 -3.81 10.48
CA HIS A 173 8.23 -3.26 11.83
C HIS A 173 6.80 -2.81 12.13
N SER A 174 6.23 -3.30 13.23
CA SER A 174 4.93 -2.82 13.71
C SER A 174 5.05 -1.39 14.25
N THR A 175 4.27 -0.47 13.70
CA THR A 175 4.28 0.95 14.11
C THR A 175 3.17 1.32 15.10
N LEU A 176 2.29 0.37 15.48
CA LEU A 176 1.20 0.62 16.42
C LEU A 176 1.15 -0.38 17.59
N PRO A 177 0.78 0.08 18.80
CA PRO A 177 0.59 -0.78 19.97
C PRO A 177 -0.79 -1.47 20.03
N ASN A 178 -1.70 -1.23 19.08
CA ASN A 178 -3.11 -1.61 19.19
C ASN A 178 -3.45 -2.88 18.35
N PRO A 179 -4.05 -3.94 18.93
CA PRO A 179 -4.31 -5.22 18.26
C PRO A 179 -5.37 -5.22 17.13
N LYS A 180 -6.06 -4.08 16.88
CA LYS A 180 -7.12 -4.00 15.86
C LYS A 180 -6.61 -3.65 14.46
N GLU A 181 -5.51 -2.93 14.35
CA GLU A 181 -4.87 -2.57 13.08
C GLU A 181 -3.36 -2.80 13.22
N ILE A 182 -2.84 -3.79 12.51
CA ILE A 182 -1.39 -4.01 12.44
C ILE A 182 -0.88 -3.18 11.27
N ARG A 183 0.07 -2.29 11.53
CA ARG A 183 0.73 -1.50 10.47
C ARG A 183 2.16 -1.96 10.37
N LEU A 184 2.55 -2.49 9.21
CA LEU A 184 3.92 -2.86 8.93
C LEU A 184 4.55 -1.79 8.06
N ASN A 185 5.72 -1.32 8.48
CA ASN A 185 6.64 -0.63 7.60
C ASN A 185 7.61 -1.65 6.99
N LEU A 186 7.69 -1.69 5.67
CA LEU A 186 8.47 -2.63 4.86
C LEU A 186 9.86 -2.08 4.49
N ILE A 187 10.17 -0.84 4.87
CA ILE A 187 11.48 -0.25 4.67
C ILE A 187 12.46 -0.91 5.66
N ASP A 188 13.51 -1.54 5.14
CA ASP A 188 14.63 -2.03 5.94
C ASP A 188 15.28 -0.86 6.69
N GLY A 189 15.43 -1.01 8.01
CA GLY A 189 16.18 -0.07 8.85
C GLY A 189 17.69 -0.15 8.63
#